data_AF-I8U4G8-F1
#
_entry.id   AF-I8U4G8-F1
#
_cell.length_a   1.000
_cell.length_b   1.000
_cell.length_c   1.000
_cell.angle_alpha   90.00
_cell.angle_beta   90.00
_cell.angle_gamma   90.00
#
_symmetry.space_group_name_H-M   'P 1'
#
loop_
_entity.id
_entity.type
_entity.pdbx_description
1 polymer ?
#
loop_
_entity_poly.entity_id
_entity_poly.type
_entity_poly.pdbx_seq_one_letter_code
_entity_poly.pdbx_strand_id
1 'polypeptide(L)'
;MTFRKKKTYEDIYKWHRHNNGTCFYCYEDKPVAVAFVGAKGICQECLDHFKIGHVGTDRHAIAHLTKSLPNHEATVEWLKKHGVKLAPTGYRNNAHCYMAINNLGTFNHYHEIIYGNIELSTVSSDAAKRIFDSYNDIEIYKDGSIRIIY
;
A
#
# COMPACT_ATOMS: atom_id res chain seq x y z
N MET A 1 21.03 7.72 7.13
CA MET A 1 20.19 7.35 5.96
C MET A 1 18.74 7.61 6.32
N THR A 2 17.90 7.99 5.36
CA THR A 2 16.48 8.28 5.60
C THR A 2 15.60 7.26 4.87
N PHE A 3 14.80 6.49 5.62
CA PHE A 3 13.72 5.66 5.08
C PHE A 3 12.82 6.52 4.18
N ARG A 4 12.61 6.10 2.92
CA ARG A 4 11.73 6.83 1.99
C ARG A 4 10.34 6.24 2.05
N LYS A 5 9.47 6.88 2.85
CA LYS A 5 8.04 6.60 2.82
C LYS A 5 7.47 6.89 1.42
N LYS A 6 7.00 5.84 0.73
CA LYS A 6 6.52 5.91 -0.65
C LYS A 6 5.11 6.50 -0.70
N LYS A 7 4.96 7.75 -1.12
CA LYS A 7 3.64 8.45 -1.13
C LYS A 7 2.85 8.27 -2.43
N THR A 8 3.46 7.68 -3.44
CA THR A 8 2.88 7.44 -4.77
C THR A 8 3.11 6.00 -5.16
N TYR A 9 2.36 5.52 -6.15
CA TYR A 9 2.56 4.18 -6.67
C TYR A 9 3.98 4.06 -7.27
N GLU A 10 4.71 3.02 -6.86
CA GLU A 10 5.98 2.65 -7.44
C GLU A 10 6.01 1.13 -7.59
N ASP A 11 6.15 0.66 -8.84
CA ASP A 11 6.17 -0.76 -9.12
C ASP A 11 7.56 -1.34 -8.87
N ILE A 12 7.69 -2.17 -7.83
CA ILE A 12 8.94 -2.87 -7.53
C ILE A 12 9.42 -3.74 -8.71
N TYR A 13 8.51 -4.28 -9.52
CA TYR A 13 8.84 -5.10 -10.70
C TYR A 13 9.43 -4.27 -11.86
N LYS A 14 9.18 -2.96 -11.89
CA LYS A 14 9.87 -2.05 -12.81
C LYS A 14 11.16 -1.53 -12.17
N TRP A 15 11.07 -1.10 -10.90
CA TRP A 15 12.21 -0.56 -10.16
C TRP A 15 13.39 -1.54 -10.13
N HIS A 16 13.16 -2.84 -9.89
CA HIS A 16 14.26 -3.81 -9.74
C HIS A 16 15.12 -3.94 -11.00
N ARG A 17 14.56 -3.66 -12.18
CA ARG A 17 15.26 -3.77 -13.48
C ARG A 17 16.16 -2.57 -13.78
N HIS A 18 15.87 -1.42 -13.19
CA HIS A 18 16.49 -0.13 -13.56
C HIS A 18 17.36 0.47 -12.45
N ASN A 19 17.42 -0.14 -11.28
CA ASN A 19 18.16 0.37 -10.13
C ASN A 19 19.29 -0.58 -9.74
N ASN A 20 20.39 -0.04 -9.22
CA ASN A 20 21.50 -0.85 -8.72
C ASN A 20 21.36 -1.19 -7.23
N GLY A 21 20.53 -0.44 -6.48
CA GLY A 21 20.24 -0.75 -5.09
C GLY A 21 19.42 -2.04 -4.92
N THR A 22 19.60 -2.69 -3.77
CA THR A 22 18.87 -3.89 -3.35
C THR A 22 17.71 -3.58 -2.42
N CYS A 23 17.77 -2.47 -1.67
CA CYS A 23 16.68 -2.02 -0.82
C CYS A 23 15.75 -1.05 -1.58
N PHE A 24 14.48 -1.42 -1.70
CA PHE A 24 13.43 -0.66 -2.39
C PHE A 24 13.09 0.67 -1.71
N TYR A 25 13.42 0.83 -0.42
CA TYR A 25 13.03 1.99 0.37
C TYR A 25 14.14 3.03 0.49
N CYS A 26 15.41 2.64 0.59
CA CYS A 26 16.52 3.59 0.61
C CYS A 26 17.28 3.68 -0.72
N TYR A 27 17.08 2.73 -1.63
CA TYR A 27 17.81 2.54 -2.89
C TYR A 27 19.31 2.29 -2.74
N GLU A 28 19.78 2.03 -1.53
CA GLU A 28 21.16 1.62 -1.30
C GLU A 28 21.33 0.11 -1.56
N ASP A 29 22.54 -0.27 -1.94
CA ASP A 29 22.96 -1.67 -2.09
C ASP A 29 23.44 -2.20 -0.73
N LYS A 30 22.59 -2.99 -0.08
CA LYS A 30 22.79 -3.54 1.28
C LYS A 30 22.13 -4.91 1.44
N PRO A 31 22.51 -5.70 2.46
CA PRO A 31 21.82 -6.94 2.79
C PRO A 31 20.32 -6.73 2.99
N VAL A 32 19.52 -7.54 2.32
CA VAL A 32 18.07 -7.48 2.36
C VAL A 32 17.56 -8.38 3.49
N ALA A 33 16.77 -7.84 4.41
CA ALA A 33 16.14 -8.60 5.49
C ALA A 33 14.95 -9.42 4.98
N VAL A 34 14.20 -8.86 4.03
CA VAL A 34 13.07 -9.54 3.38
C VAL A 34 13.15 -9.31 1.88
N ALA A 35 13.34 -10.39 1.12
CA ALA A 35 13.30 -10.36 -0.33
C ALA A 35 11.84 -10.25 -0.83
N PHE A 36 11.62 -9.37 -1.80
CA PHE A 36 10.32 -9.19 -2.47
C PHE A 36 10.36 -9.71 -3.90
N VAL A 37 11.42 -9.40 -4.64
CA VAL A 37 11.61 -9.78 -6.05
C VAL A 37 13.10 -10.08 -6.29
N GLY A 38 13.41 -11.35 -6.56
CA GLY A 38 14.81 -11.80 -6.69
C GLY A 38 15.61 -11.48 -5.44
N ALA A 39 16.81 -10.90 -5.60
CA ALA A 39 17.67 -10.47 -4.50
C ALA A 39 17.29 -9.10 -3.91
N LYS A 40 16.18 -8.49 -4.33
CA LYS A 40 15.78 -7.14 -3.91
C LYS A 40 14.59 -7.16 -2.98
N GLY A 41 14.55 -6.20 -2.04
CA GLY A 41 13.45 -6.09 -1.09
C GLY A 41 13.63 -4.94 -0.10
N ILE A 42 13.56 -5.21 1.20
CA ILE A 42 13.77 -4.22 2.26
C ILE A 42 14.95 -4.62 3.17
N CYS A 43 15.86 -3.69 3.45
CA CYS A 43 16.93 -3.90 4.44
C CYS A 43 16.38 -3.78 5.88
N GLN A 44 17.10 -4.32 6.87
CA GLN A 44 16.65 -4.33 8.27
C GLN A 44 16.36 -2.91 8.79
N GLU A 45 17.27 -1.95 8.54
CA GLU A 45 17.09 -0.56 8.98
C GLU A 45 15.80 0.07 8.44
N CYS A 46 15.44 -0.19 7.16
CA CYS A 46 14.19 0.31 6.58
C CYS A 46 12.96 -0.43 7.12
N LEU A 47 13.11 -1.72 7.46
CA LEU A 47 12.05 -2.53 8.05
C LEU A 47 11.70 -2.02 9.46
N ASP A 48 12.70 -1.69 10.27
CA ASP A 48 12.52 -1.18 11.63
C ASP A 48 11.77 0.16 11.68
N HIS A 49 11.96 0.99 10.63
CA HIS A 49 11.31 2.30 10.49
C HIS A 49 10.06 2.27 9.61
N PHE A 50 9.62 1.09 9.18
CA PHE A 50 8.62 0.97 8.14
C PHE A 50 7.29 1.64 8.53
N LYS A 51 6.80 2.49 7.63
CA LYS A 51 5.46 3.10 7.69
C LYS A 51 4.85 3.05 6.31
N ILE A 52 3.58 2.67 6.24
CA ILE A 52 2.86 2.56 4.98
C ILE A 52 2.60 3.95 4.43
N GLY A 53 3.08 4.18 3.21
CA GLY A 53 2.82 5.41 2.46
C GLY A 53 1.84 5.19 1.32
N HIS A 54 1.99 4.11 0.57
CA HIS A 54 1.10 3.76 -0.53
C HIS A 54 0.91 2.25 -0.52
N VAL A 55 -0.31 1.80 -0.21
CA VAL A 55 -0.62 0.39 0.07
C VAL A 55 -0.27 -0.50 -1.13
N GLY A 56 -0.55 -0.07 -2.36
CA GLY A 56 -0.14 -0.78 -3.57
C GLY A 56 1.38 -0.93 -3.74
N THR A 57 2.17 0.11 -3.45
CA THR A 57 3.64 0.08 -3.48
C THR A 57 4.20 -0.81 -2.37
N ASP A 58 3.61 -0.71 -1.19
CA ASP A 58 4.08 -1.33 0.05
C ASP A 58 3.57 -2.77 0.25
N ARG A 59 2.80 -3.30 -0.69
CA ARG A 59 2.10 -4.58 -0.62
C ARG A 59 2.95 -5.76 -0.13
N HIS A 60 4.21 -5.84 -0.55
CA HIS A 60 5.10 -6.96 -0.20
C HIS A 60 5.59 -6.84 1.25
N ALA A 61 5.90 -5.63 1.69
CA ALA A 61 6.25 -5.35 3.08
C ALA A 61 5.03 -5.59 3.99
N ILE A 62 3.85 -5.11 3.58
CA ILE A 62 2.59 -5.34 4.29
C ILE A 62 2.34 -6.84 4.42
N ALA A 63 2.31 -7.59 3.32
CA ALA A 63 2.08 -9.03 3.34
C ALA A 63 3.08 -9.77 4.25
N HIS A 64 4.36 -9.38 4.23
CA HIS A 64 5.35 -9.96 5.13
C HIS A 64 5.05 -9.67 6.61
N LEU A 65 4.72 -8.42 6.94
CA LEU A 65 4.54 -7.96 8.31
C LEU A 65 3.18 -8.37 8.91
N THR A 66 2.19 -8.69 8.07
CA THR A 66 0.86 -9.12 8.52
C THR A 66 0.63 -10.63 8.48
N LYS A 67 1.52 -11.42 7.85
CA LYS A 67 1.33 -12.87 7.65
C LYS A 67 1.07 -13.69 8.92
N SER A 68 1.50 -13.21 10.08
CA SER A 68 1.37 -13.89 11.37
C SER A 68 0.30 -13.27 12.27
N LEU A 69 -0.48 -12.31 11.76
CA LEU A 69 -1.56 -11.72 12.52
C LEU A 69 -2.73 -12.73 12.61
N PRO A 70 -3.32 -12.90 13.80
CA PRO A 70 -4.19 -14.04 14.07
C PRO A 70 -5.59 -13.93 13.48
N ASN A 71 -6.03 -12.72 13.10
CA ASN A 71 -7.39 -12.47 12.64
C ASN A 71 -7.53 -11.12 11.94
N HIS A 72 -8.71 -10.91 11.38
CA HIS A 72 -9.15 -9.68 10.74
C HIS A 72 -8.88 -8.42 11.59
N GLU A 73 -9.30 -8.40 12.85
CA GLU A 73 -9.18 -7.22 13.72
C GLU A 73 -7.72 -6.84 13.97
N ALA A 74 -6.86 -7.83 14.19
CA ALA A 74 -5.42 -7.62 14.37
C ALA A 74 -4.79 -6.99 13.12
N THR A 75 -5.19 -7.44 11.92
CA THR A 75 -4.72 -6.86 10.66
C THR A 75 -5.22 -5.43 10.46
N VAL A 76 -6.49 -5.15 10.77
CA VAL A 76 -7.05 -3.80 10.73
C VAL A 76 -6.31 -2.84 11.66
N GLU A 77 -6.09 -3.23 12.91
CA GLU A 77 -5.39 -2.40 13.89
C GLU A 77 -3.90 -2.22 13.55
N TRP A 78 -3.27 -3.25 12.99
CA TRP A 78 -1.91 -3.14 12.50
C TRP A 78 -1.79 -2.11 11.36
N LEU A 79 -2.69 -2.14 10.37
CA LEU A 79 -2.71 -1.18 9.26
C LEU A 79 -2.89 0.27 9.77
N LYS A 80 -3.84 0.48 10.69
CA LYS A 80 -4.06 1.80 11.31
C LYS A 80 -2.83 2.31 12.05
N LYS A 81 -2.20 1.47 12.88
CA LYS A 81 -0.96 1.79 13.61
C LYS A 81 0.21 2.14 12.68
N HIS A 82 0.22 1.57 11.47
CA HIS A 82 1.25 1.84 10.45
C HIS A 82 0.90 2.97 9.48
N GLY A 83 -0.20 3.69 9.75
CA GLY A 83 -0.53 4.97 9.11
C GLY A 83 -1.56 4.88 7.99
N VAL A 84 -2.26 3.76 7.85
CA VAL A 84 -3.33 3.61 6.85
C VAL A 84 -4.66 4.04 7.44
N LYS A 85 -5.41 4.87 6.70
CA LYS A 85 -6.82 5.12 6.98
C LYS A 85 -7.66 4.17 6.14
N LEU A 86 -8.63 3.50 6.77
CA LEU A 86 -9.51 2.53 6.12
C LEU A 86 -10.93 3.06 6.08
N ALA A 87 -11.55 3.06 4.91
CA ALA A 87 -12.97 3.31 4.73
C ALA A 87 -13.66 1.99 4.33
N PRO A 88 -14.62 1.46 5.11
CA PRO A 88 -15.28 0.20 4.79
C PRO A 88 -16.15 0.34 3.55
N THR A 89 -16.07 -0.62 2.63
CA THR A 89 -16.85 -0.65 1.38
C THR A 89 -17.77 -1.86 1.25
N GLY A 90 -17.72 -2.79 2.20
CA GLY A 90 -18.67 -3.89 2.31
C GLY A 90 -18.00 -5.20 2.69
N TYR A 91 -18.63 -6.30 2.30
CA TYR A 91 -18.18 -7.66 2.56
C TYR A 91 -18.43 -8.53 1.33
N ARG A 92 -17.40 -9.24 0.84
CA ARG A 92 -17.49 -10.12 -0.34
C ARG A 92 -16.51 -11.28 -0.19
N ASN A 93 -16.86 -12.46 -0.71
CA ASN A 93 -15.96 -13.63 -0.77
C ASN A 93 -15.27 -13.97 0.56
N ASN A 94 -16.01 -13.93 1.66
CA ASN A 94 -15.49 -14.15 3.02
C ASN A 94 -14.45 -13.13 3.52
N ALA A 95 -14.39 -11.95 2.92
CA ALA A 95 -13.51 -10.86 3.31
C ALA A 95 -14.26 -9.55 3.54
N HIS A 96 -13.78 -8.77 4.51
CA HIS A 96 -14.18 -7.37 4.67
C HIS A 96 -13.42 -6.51 3.66
N CYS A 97 -14.17 -5.72 2.90
CA CYS A 97 -13.62 -4.84 1.86
C CYS A 97 -13.44 -3.43 2.42
N TYR A 98 -12.29 -2.82 2.11
CA TYR A 98 -11.96 -1.45 2.49
C TYR A 98 -11.30 -0.71 1.33
N MET A 99 -11.52 0.60 1.27
CA MET A 99 -10.59 1.51 0.61
C MET A 99 -9.49 1.89 1.61
N ALA A 100 -8.25 1.54 1.29
CA ALA A 100 -7.06 1.96 2.00
C ALA A 100 -6.55 3.28 1.43
N ILE A 101 -6.68 4.36 2.21
CA ILE A 101 -6.42 5.73 1.75
C ILE A 101 -4.92 6.03 1.85
N ASN A 102 -4.27 6.21 0.70
CA ASN A 102 -2.86 6.58 0.57
C ASN A 102 -2.65 8.10 0.71
N ASN A 103 -3.58 8.89 0.16
CA ASN A 103 -3.51 10.36 0.18
C ASN A 103 -4.87 10.96 0.58
N LEU A 104 -4.98 11.33 1.85
CA LEU A 104 -6.22 11.88 2.41
C LEU A 104 -6.66 13.18 1.74
N GLY A 105 -5.74 14.05 1.35
CA GLY A 105 -6.07 15.34 0.73
C GLY A 105 -6.72 15.14 -0.63
N THR A 106 -6.14 14.27 -1.46
CA THR A 106 -6.71 13.91 -2.77
C THR A 106 -8.01 13.12 -2.61
N PHE A 107 -8.05 12.15 -1.69
CA PHE A 107 -9.24 11.36 -1.41
C PHE A 107 -10.43 12.23 -1.01
N ASN A 108 -10.25 13.14 -0.04
CA ASN A 108 -11.32 14.02 0.41
C ASN A 108 -11.76 15.00 -0.67
N HIS A 109 -10.84 15.52 -1.47
CA HIS A 109 -11.17 16.46 -2.54
C HIS A 109 -11.98 15.81 -3.67
N TYR A 110 -11.73 14.53 -3.98
CA TYR A 110 -12.38 13.81 -5.09
C TYR A 110 -13.33 12.69 -4.63
N HIS A 111 -13.80 12.71 -3.38
CA HIS A 111 -14.58 11.60 -2.81
C HIS A 111 -15.86 11.27 -3.60
N GLU A 112 -16.55 12.28 -4.14
CA GLU A 112 -17.72 12.08 -5.00
C GLU A 112 -17.40 11.24 -6.25
N ILE A 113 -16.21 11.41 -6.85
CA ILE A 113 -15.76 10.59 -7.99
C ILE A 113 -15.37 9.19 -7.50
N ILE A 114 -14.66 9.10 -6.37
CA ILE A 114 -14.20 7.83 -5.79
C ILE A 114 -15.36 6.92 -5.40
N TYR A 115 -16.45 7.49 -4.88
CA TYR A 115 -17.66 6.75 -4.54
C TYR A 115 -18.60 6.54 -5.74
N GLY A 116 -18.25 7.03 -6.92
CA GLY A 116 -19.02 6.82 -8.16
C GLY A 116 -20.24 7.71 -8.32
N ASN A 117 -20.38 8.78 -7.52
CA ASN A 117 -21.45 9.77 -7.66
C ASN A 117 -21.21 10.72 -8.85
N ILE A 118 -19.94 10.91 -9.24
CA ILE A 118 -19.52 11.72 -10.39
C ILE A 118 -18.59 10.87 -11.28
N GLU A 119 -18.75 10.98 -12.60
CA GLU A 119 -17.88 10.29 -13.54
C GLU A 119 -16.43 10.81 -13.52
N LEU A 120 -15.47 9.90 -13.63
CA LEU A 120 -14.04 10.23 -13.74
C LEU A 120 -13.71 11.06 -15.00
N SER A 121 -14.53 10.95 -16.04
CA SER A 121 -14.43 11.71 -17.30
C SER A 121 -14.50 13.24 -17.09
N THR A 122 -15.01 13.68 -15.94
CA THR A 122 -15.16 15.10 -15.58
C THR A 122 -13.87 15.79 -15.16
N VAL A 123 -12.78 15.05 -14.99
CA VAL A 123 -11.48 15.60 -14.56
C VAL A 123 -10.37 15.36 -15.59
N SER A 124 -9.27 16.10 -15.49
CA SER A 124 -8.11 15.90 -16.36
C SER A 124 -7.43 14.55 -16.11
N SER A 125 -6.64 14.08 -17.08
CA SER A 125 -5.84 12.85 -16.96
C SER A 125 -4.93 12.85 -15.73
N ASP A 126 -4.32 14.00 -15.41
CA ASP A 126 -3.46 14.16 -14.23
C ASP A 126 -4.26 14.03 -12.94
N ALA A 127 -5.46 14.59 -12.89
CA ALA A 127 -6.35 14.45 -11.75
C ALA A 127 -6.82 13.00 -11.60
N ALA A 128 -7.21 12.35 -12.70
CA ALA A 128 -7.58 10.93 -12.71
C ALA A 128 -6.45 10.05 -12.15
N LYS A 129 -5.21 10.28 -12.56
CA LYS A 129 -4.04 9.57 -12.01
C LYS A 129 -3.89 9.80 -10.50
N ARG A 130 -4.00 11.05 -10.04
CA ARG A 130 -3.95 11.37 -8.59
C ARG A 130 -5.05 10.65 -7.81
N ILE A 131 -6.27 10.58 -8.37
CA ILE A 131 -7.41 9.88 -7.76
C ILE A 131 -7.06 8.40 -7.59
N PHE A 132 -6.58 7.73 -8.65
CA PHE A 132 -6.18 6.32 -8.59
C PHE A 132 -5.02 6.06 -7.61
N ASP A 133 -4.04 6.97 -7.53
CA ASP A 133 -2.94 6.85 -6.55
C ASP A 133 -3.39 7.14 -5.10
N SER A 134 -4.58 7.73 -4.90
CA SER A 134 -5.02 8.21 -3.58
C SER A 134 -5.59 7.12 -2.68
N TYR A 135 -5.95 5.96 -3.22
CA TYR A 135 -6.43 4.82 -2.46
C TYR A 135 -6.14 3.49 -3.17
N ASN A 136 -6.21 2.39 -2.44
CA ASN A 136 -6.27 1.03 -2.99
C ASN A 136 -7.43 0.28 -2.38
N ASP A 137 -8.14 -0.51 -3.17
CA ASP A 137 -9.09 -1.47 -2.60
C ASP A 137 -8.30 -2.61 -1.94
N ILE A 138 -8.72 -3.01 -0.75
CA ILE A 138 -8.16 -4.13 -0.01
C ILE A 138 -9.26 -5.04 0.51
N GLU A 139 -8.94 -6.32 0.62
CA GLU A 139 -9.77 -7.36 1.24
C GLU A 139 -9.00 -7.91 2.44
N ILE A 140 -9.65 -7.94 3.61
CA ILE A 140 -9.09 -8.56 4.82
C ILE A 140 -9.99 -9.74 5.21
N TYR A 141 -9.41 -10.93 5.22
CA TYR A 141 -10.09 -12.19 5.49
C TYR A 141 -10.17 -12.46 6.99
N LYS A 142 -11.07 -13.36 7.39
CA LYS A 142 -11.29 -13.72 8.81
C LYS A 142 -10.00 -14.20 9.51
N ASP A 143 -9.13 -14.89 8.78
CA ASP A 143 -7.84 -15.40 9.26
C ASP A 143 -6.75 -14.33 9.35
N GLY A 144 -7.05 -13.08 9.02
CA GLY A 144 -6.10 -11.96 9.04
C GLY A 144 -5.30 -11.83 7.75
N SER A 145 -5.42 -12.75 6.80
CA SER A 145 -4.80 -12.59 5.48
C SER A 145 -5.38 -11.37 4.77
N ILE A 146 -4.54 -10.74 3.95
CA ILE A 146 -4.86 -9.51 3.24
C ILE A 146 -4.56 -9.65 1.76
N ARG A 147 -5.49 -9.17 0.94
CA ARG A 147 -5.30 -8.98 -0.49
C ARG A 147 -5.38 -7.50 -0.81
N ILE A 148 -4.41 -7.00 -1.55
CA ILE A 148 -4.33 -5.61 -2.01
C ILE A 148 -4.59 -5.59 -3.51
N ILE A 149 -5.52 -4.76 -3.96
CA ILE A 149 -5.88 -4.56 -5.37
C ILE A 149 -5.19 -3.27 -5.83
N TYR A 150 -4.30 -3.38 -6.82
CA TYR A 150 -3.42 -2.30 -7.26
C TYR A 150 -3.00 -2.45 -8.72
#